data_AF-A0A2V7I2U5-F1
#
_entry.id   AF-A0A2V7I2U5-F1
#
_cell.length_a   1.000
_cell.length_b   1.000
_cell.length_c   1.000
_cell.angle_alpha   90.00
_cell.angle_beta   90.00
_cell.angle_gamma   90.00
#
_symmetry.space_group_name_H-M   'P 1'
#
loop_
_entity.id
_entity.type
_entity.pdbx_description
1 polymer ?
#
loop_
_entity_poly.entity_id
_entity_poly.type
_entity_poly.pdbx_seq_one_letter_code
_entity_poly.pdbx_strand_id
1 'polypeptide(L)'
;MPTDRMRPTVQTFRGLQASFALPKSLSEAVKRLSQQEDVTLFMTLLAAFTALLYRYTDQEDLLVGTAISSRKRPEVENLLGVFLNTLVLRTPVSGGRSFRQLLATVKEVTLQGLAHGDVPFPLLVKDLQPRRDPGRNPIFQVTFVLEPPLPAPSAGWDLTQMDVDTGVARVDLYFQLDDRPQGILGHIRYNSDLWDASTIARLVAHFQLLLEGIVTDPERPISAIPILTANERIGGAAHRDLVRPNNPFITFEDEELEQSIPRRFAKQVTKYPRRVAIR
;
A
#
# COMPACT_ATOMS: atom_id res chain seq x y z
N MET A 1 -4.87 0.99 -6.65
CA MET A 1 -3.91 -0.14 -6.61
C MET A 1 -4.04 -0.95 -7.90
N PRO A 2 -2.93 -1.30 -8.57
CA PRO A 2 -2.94 -2.22 -9.70
C PRO A 2 -3.52 -3.58 -9.28
N THR A 3 -4.37 -4.19 -10.11
CA THR A 3 -4.98 -5.51 -9.86
C THR A 3 -4.51 -6.51 -10.91
N ASP A 4 -4.45 -7.79 -10.54
CA ASP A 4 -4.06 -8.87 -11.45
C ASP A 4 -5.20 -9.26 -12.39
N ARG A 5 -6.44 -8.95 -11.98
CA ARG A 5 -7.68 -9.26 -12.70
C ARG A 5 -8.56 -8.03 -12.82
N MET A 6 -9.46 -8.06 -13.80
CA MET A 6 -10.52 -7.06 -13.91
C MET A 6 -11.50 -7.19 -12.74
N ARG A 7 -11.90 -6.05 -12.18
CA ARG A 7 -12.86 -6.01 -11.09
C ARG A 7 -14.23 -6.57 -11.54
N PRO A 8 -14.84 -7.48 -10.76
CA PRO A 8 -16.23 -7.89 -10.97
C PRO A 8 -17.21 -6.72 -10.84
N THR A 9 -18.30 -6.74 -11.61
CA THR A 9 -19.34 -5.69 -11.56
C THR A 9 -20.09 -5.64 -10.23
N VAL A 10 -20.12 -6.75 -9.49
CA VAL A 10 -20.72 -6.87 -8.16
C VAL A 10 -19.71 -7.56 -7.24
N GLN A 11 -19.55 -7.04 -6.03
CA GLN A 11 -18.63 -7.60 -5.05
C GLN A 11 -19.07 -9.01 -4.64
N THR A 12 -18.16 -9.98 -4.78
CA THR A 12 -18.38 -11.40 -4.47
C THR A 12 -18.00 -11.77 -3.04
N PHE A 13 -17.27 -10.88 -2.35
CA PHE A 13 -16.71 -11.05 -1.01
C PHE A 13 -15.74 -12.23 -0.85
N ARG A 14 -15.30 -12.86 -1.95
CA ARG A 14 -14.30 -13.94 -1.90
C ARG A 14 -12.97 -13.37 -1.44
N GLY A 15 -12.39 -14.00 -0.43
CA GLY A 15 -11.13 -13.57 0.15
C GLY A 15 -10.17 -14.71 0.38
N LEU A 16 -8.90 -14.36 0.46
CA LEU A 16 -7.83 -15.20 1.00
C LEU A 16 -7.06 -14.39 2.04
N GLN A 17 -6.38 -15.10 2.94
CA GLN A 17 -5.50 -14.49 3.94
C GLN A 17 -4.03 -14.83 3.67
N ALA A 18 -3.14 -13.84 3.85
CA ALA A 18 -1.70 -14.02 3.92
C ALA A 18 -1.19 -13.48 5.27
N SER A 19 -0.32 -14.24 5.93
CA SER A 19 0.31 -13.82 7.20
C SER A 19 1.80 -13.56 6.99
N PHE A 20 2.36 -12.62 7.73
CA PHE A 20 3.78 -12.30 7.73
C PHE A 20 4.25 -11.80 9.09
N ALA A 21 5.56 -11.77 9.31
CA ALA A 21 6.17 -11.22 10.51
C ALA A 21 7.26 -10.23 10.11
N LEU A 22 7.33 -9.10 10.80
CA LEU A 22 8.49 -8.22 10.72
C LEU A 22 9.61 -8.79 11.60
N PRO A 23 10.89 -8.75 11.16
CA PRO A 23 12.01 -9.06 12.04
C PRO A 23 11.93 -8.24 13.33
N LYS A 24 12.31 -8.85 14.46
CA LYS A 24 12.26 -8.18 15.77
C LYS A 24 13.04 -6.86 15.78
N SER A 25 14.23 -6.85 15.18
CA SER A 25 15.07 -5.66 15.05
C SER A 25 14.38 -4.53 14.29
N LEU A 26 13.69 -4.84 13.19
CA LEU A 26 12.92 -3.87 12.41
C LEU A 26 11.71 -3.36 13.21
N SER A 27 10.99 -4.27 13.87
CA SER A 27 9.85 -3.92 14.74
C SER A 27 10.26 -2.92 15.83
N GLU A 28 11.37 -3.18 16.51
CA GLU A 28 11.93 -2.28 17.53
C GLU A 28 12.41 -0.95 16.94
N ALA A 29 13.00 -0.95 15.75
CA ALA A 29 13.42 0.26 15.07
C ALA A 29 12.24 1.17 14.72
N VAL A 30 11.13 0.59 14.22
CA VAL A 30 9.90 1.33 13.93
C VAL A 30 9.27 1.90 15.20
N LYS A 31 9.28 1.15 16.31
CA LYS A 31 8.82 1.64 17.61
C LYS A 31 9.68 2.79 18.13
N ARG A 32 11.01 2.68 18.03
CA ARG A 32 11.94 3.77 18.39
C ARG A 32 11.69 5.02 17.57
N LEU A 33 11.51 4.89 16.25
CA LEU A 33 11.15 6.01 15.38
C LEU A 33 9.85 6.66 15.84
N SER A 34 8.82 5.86 16.14
CA SER A 34 7.53 6.37 16.63
C SER A 34 7.70 7.21 17.90
N GLN A 35 8.52 6.74 18.85
CA GLN A 35 8.83 7.47 20.08
C GLN A 35 9.62 8.76 19.81
N GLN A 36 10.60 8.73 18.91
CA GLN A 36 11.42 9.90 18.54
C GLN A 36 10.58 11.02 17.89
N GLU A 37 9.58 10.65 17.11
CA GLU A 37 8.68 11.58 16.42
C GLU A 37 7.45 12.00 17.25
N ASP A 38 7.36 11.54 18.51
CA ASP A 38 6.20 11.77 19.38
C ASP A 38 4.87 11.36 18.70
N VAL A 39 4.85 10.16 18.11
CA VAL A 39 3.66 9.58 17.47
C VAL A 39 3.39 8.17 17.96
N THR A 40 2.16 7.70 17.76
CA THR A 40 1.83 6.30 18.04
C THR A 40 2.42 5.37 16.99
N LEU A 41 2.64 4.10 17.37
CA LEU A 41 3.07 3.06 16.42
C LEU A 41 2.08 2.93 15.25
N PHE A 42 0.77 3.07 15.52
CA PHE A 42 -0.26 3.09 14.48
C PHE A 42 -0.01 4.17 13.43
N MET A 43 0.28 5.42 13.85
CA MET A 43 0.53 6.53 12.93
C MET A 43 1.77 6.26 12.04
N THR A 44 2.85 5.74 12.62
CA THR A 44 4.06 5.40 11.86
C THR A 44 3.80 4.31 10.82
N LEU A 45 3.13 3.23 11.20
CA LEU A 45 2.83 2.13 10.29
C LEU A 45 1.79 2.53 9.23
N LEU A 46 0.80 3.34 9.60
CA LEU A 46 -0.17 3.90 8.65
C LEU A 46 0.50 4.85 7.65
N ALA A 47 1.45 5.68 8.08
CA ALA A 47 2.23 6.53 7.19
C ALA A 47 3.07 5.69 6.20
N ALA A 48 3.70 4.61 6.68
CA ALA A 48 4.43 3.69 5.81
C ALA A 48 3.49 3.00 4.81
N PHE A 49 2.31 2.56 5.25
CA PHE A 49 1.31 1.96 4.36
C PHE A 49 0.79 2.97 3.33
N THR A 50 0.53 4.21 3.73
CA THR A 50 0.11 5.30 2.83
C THR A 50 1.18 5.62 1.79
N ALA A 51 2.46 5.68 2.21
CA ALA A 51 3.58 5.82 1.29
C ALA A 51 3.67 4.65 0.30
N LEU A 52 3.45 3.41 0.77
CA LEU A 52 3.41 2.24 -0.11
C LEU A 52 2.29 2.36 -1.15
N LEU A 53 1.07 2.72 -0.74
CA LEU A 53 -0.07 2.91 -1.63
C LEU A 53 0.23 3.99 -2.69
N TYR A 54 0.84 5.12 -2.28
CA TYR A 54 1.30 6.15 -3.20
C TYR A 54 2.26 5.55 -4.23
N ARG A 55 3.27 4.79 -3.81
CA ARG A 55 4.25 4.19 -4.73
C ARG A 55 3.66 3.19 -5.73
N TYR A 56 2.51 2.60 -5.43
CA TYR A 56 1.80 1.70 -6.34
C TYR A 56 0.79 2.40 -7.26
N THR A 57 0.32 3.58 -6.89
CA THR A 57 -0.82 4.23 -7.55
C THR A 57 -0.52 5.59 -8.13
N ASP A 58 0.57 6.22 -7.69
CA ASP A 58 0.93 7.61 -7.93
C ASP A 58 -0.18 8.60 -7.56
N GLN A 59 -1.11 8.19 -6.68
CA GLN A 59 -2.21 9.03 -6.20
C GLN A 59 -1.77 9.87 -5.02
N GLU A 60 -1.89 11.19 -5.14
CA GLU A 60 -1.49 12.15 -4.12
C GLU A 60 -2.56 12.41 -3.04
N ASP A 61 -3.72 11.77 -3.13
CA ASP A 61 -4.82 11.90 -2.17
C ASP A 61 -5.43 10.53 -1.89
N LEU A 62 -5.12 9.97 -0.73
CA LEU A 62 -5.41 8.58 -0.39
C LEU A 62 -6.44 8.48 0.74
N LEU A 63 -7.44 7.63 0.54
CA LEU A 63 -8.45 7.28 1.53
C LEU A 63 -8.17 5.89 2.11
N VAL A 64 -7.90 5.83 3.42
CA VAL A 64 -7.69 4.58 4.14
C VAL A 64 -8.73 4.46 5.25
N GLY A 65 -9.47 3.36 5.26
CA GLY A 65 -10.36 3.03 6.37
C GLY A 65 -9.57 2.49 7.56
N THR A 66 -10.00 2.80 8.77
CA THR A 66 -9.52 2.17 10.01
C THR A 66 -10.71 1.87 10.91
N ALA A 67 -10.55 0.88 11.79
CA ALA A 67 -11.50 0.61 12.86
C ALA A 67 -11.09 1.37 14.12
N ILE A 68 -12.04 2.01 14.78
CA ILE A 68 -11.85 2.66 16.07
C ILE A 68 -12.87 2.14 17.08
N SER A 69 -12.48 2.10 18.35
CA SER A 69 -13.41 1.79 19.44
C SER A 69 -14.17 3.06 19.85
N SER A 70 -15.50 2.98 19.87
CA SER A 70 -16.40 4.03 20.36
C SER A 70 -16.66 3.93 21.88
N ARG A 71 -15.86 3.15 22.63
CA ARG A 71 -15.93 3.07 24.10
C ARG A 71 -15.28 4.29 24.75
N LYS A 72 -15.80 5.49 24.48
CA LYS A 72 -15.25 6.75 25.03
C LYS A 72 -15.71 7.07 26.45
N ARG A 73 -16.71 6.33 26.96
CA ARG A 73 -17.30 6.55 28.27
C ARG A 73 -17.05 5.36 29.19
N PRO A 74 -16.64 5.56 30.46
CA PRO A 74 -16.36 4.46 31.39
C PRO A 74 -17.53 3.47 31.55
N GLU A 75 -18.77 3.95 31.44
CA GLU A 75 -19.99 3.14 31.60
C GLU A 75 -20.15 2.05 30.53
N VAL A 76 -19.53 2.23 29.36
CA VAL A 76 -19.59 1.26 28.25
C VAL A 76 -18.30 0.45 28.09
N GLU A 77 -17.29 0.72 28.91
CA GLU A 77 -15.97 0.10 28.79
C GLU A 77 -16.02 -1.41 28.99
N ASN A 78 -16.88 -1.89 29.90
CA ASN A 78 -17.01 -3.32 30.24
C ASN A 78 -18.25 -3.99 29.63
N LEU A 79 -18.98 -3.30 28.74
CA LEU A 79 -20.18 -3.87 28.12
C LEU A 79 -19.82 -4.82 26.97
N LEU A 80 -20.55 -5.93 26.88
CA LEU A 80 -20.50 -6.82 25.73
C LEU A 80 -21.37 -6.23 24.60
N GLY A 81 -20.78 -6.06 23.42
CA GLY A 81 -21.47 -5.46 22.27
C GLY A 81 -20.49 -4.97 21.19
N VAL A 82 -21.04 -4.63 20.02
CA VAL A 82 -20.26 -4.05 18.91
C VAL A 82 -20.16 -2.55 19.11
N PHE A 83 -18.97 -2.09 19.54
CA PHE A 83 -18.64 -0.68 19.71
C PHE A 83 -17.58 -0.21 18.70
N LEU A 84 -17.41 -0.94 17.61
CA LEU A 84 -16.48 -0.55 16.55
C LEU A 84 -17.17 0.41 15.59
N ASN A 85 -16.51 1.52 15.28
CA ASN A 85 -16.87 2.41 14.19
C ASN A 85 -15.76 2.43 13.14
N THR A 86 -16.12 2.72 11.90
CA THR A 86 -15.15 2.91 10.82
C THR A 86 -14.85 4.40 10.66
N LEU A 87 -13.58 4.75 10.74
CA LEU A 87 -13.06 6.07 10.44
C LEU A 87 -12.34 6.03 9.09
N VAL A 88 -12.54 7.05 8.25
CA VAL A 88 -11.82 7.19 6.98
C VAL A 88 -10.82 8.31 7.10
N LEU A 89 -9.55 7.99 6.90
CA LEU A 89 -8.44 8.93 6.95
C LEU A 89 -8.05 9.32 5.52
N ARG A 90 -8.29 10.59 5.18
CA ARG A 90 -7.89 11.19 3.90
C ARG A 90 -6.53 11.85 4.06
N THR A 91 -5.50 11.28 3.46
CA THR A 91 -4.13 11.75 3.63
C THR A 91 -3.58 12.25 2.29
N PRO A 92 -3.21 13.53 2.18
CA PRO A 92 -2.44 14.01 1.04
C PRO A 92 -1.00 13.49 1.14
N VAL A 93 -0.46 13.04 0.02
CA VAL A 93 0.88 12.46 -0.08
C VAL A 93 1.56 12.99 -1.34
N SER A 94 2.88 13.20 -1.28
CA SER A 94 3.65 13.59 -2.45
C SER A 94 5.03 12.95 -2.39
N GLY A 95 5.51 12.41 -3.51
CA GLY A 95 6.76 11.66 -3.58
C GLY A 95 8.01 12.48 -3.25
N GLY A 96 7.96 13.80 -3.40
CA GLY A 96 9.07 14.70 -3.07
C GLY A 96 9.21 15.01 -1.58
N ARG A 97 8.18 14.73 -0.77
CA ARG A 97 8.22 14.94 0.69
C ARG A 97 8.98 13.82 1.38
N SER A 98 9.62 14.14 2.50
CA SER A 98 10.26 13.13 3.35
C SER A 98 9.23 12.28 4.08
N PHE A 99 9.66 11.11 4.57
CA PHE A 99 8.79 10.29 5.41
C PHE A 99 8.34 11.03 6.68
N ARG A 100 9.24 11.79 7.32
CA ARG A 100 8.92 12.60 8.50
C ARG A 100 7.80 13.61 8.23
N GLN A 101 7.82 14.27 7.07
CA GLN A 101 6.77 15.21 6.67
C GLN A 101 5.42 14.52 6.44
N LEU A 102 5.42 13.33 5.83
CA LEU A 102 4.20 12.53 5.71
C LEU A 102 3.69 12.07 7.08
N LEU A 103 4.59 11.64 7.96
CA LEU A 103 4.23 11.19 9.31
C LEU A 103 3.58 12.32 10.12
N ALA A 104 4.09 13.55 10.03
CA ALA A 104 3.45 14.72 10.65
C ALA A 104 2.04 14.96 10.10
N THR A 105 1.86 14.82 8.77
CA THR A 105 0.53 14.92 8.13
C THR A 105 -0.42 13.83 8.63
N VAL A 106 0.07 12.59 8.74
CA VAL A 106 -0.71 11.46 9.25
C VAL A 106 -1.08 11.65 10.73
N LYS A 107 -0.17 12.18 11.56
CA LYS A 107 -0.45 12.55 12.95
C LYS A 107 -1.64 13.51 13.02
N GLU A 108 -1.60 14.60 12.25
CA GLU A 108 -2.66 15.60 12.21
C GLU A 108 -4.00 15.00 11.74
N VAL A 109 -4.01 14.33 10.59
CA VAL A 109 -5.22 13.69 10.02
C VAL A 109 -5.82 12.66 10.97
N THR A 110 -4.98 11.85 11.63
CA THR A 110 -5.43 10.83 12.58
C THR A 110 -6.05 11.48 13.81
N LEU A 111 -5.42 12.50 14.40
CA LEU A 111 -5.96 13.20 15.58
C LEU A 111 -7.28 13.91 15.25
N GLN A 112 -7.36 14.61 14.11
CA GLN A 112 -8.59 15.25 13.65
C GLN A 112 -9.71 14.22 13.39
N GLY A 113 -9.38 13.08 12.80
CA GLY A 113 -10.33 12.00 12.57
C GLY A 113 -10.84 11.40 13.87
N LEU A 114 -9.96 11.13 14.84
CA LEU A 114 -10.34 10.61 16.16
C LEU A 114 -11.24 11.58 16.94
N ALA A 115 -11.00 12.90 16.83
CA ALA A 115 -11.85 13.93 17.43
C ALA A 115 -13.31 13.85 16.94
N HIS A 116 -13.54 13.35 15.72
CA HIS A 116 -14.87 13.18 15.11
C HIS A 116 -15.30 11.72 14.97
N GLY A 117 -14.60 10.80 15.64
CA GLY A 117 -14.80 9.35 15.51
C GLY A 117 -16.17 8.83 16.01
N ASP A 118 -17.02 9.69 16.56
CA ASP A 118 -18.36 9.32 17.02
C ASP A 118 -19.40 9.33 15.90
N VAL A 119 -19.07 9.92 14.74
CA VAL A 119 -19.96 9.91 13.57
C VAL A 119 -20.00 8.50 12.96
N PRO A 120 -21.16 7.82 12.95
CA PRO A 120 -21.27 6.50 12.33
C PRO A 120 -20.98 6.54 10.84
N PHE A 121 -20.13 5.62 10.35
CA PHE A 121 -19.80 5.53 8.93
C PHE A 121 -21.02 5.50 7.97
N PRO A 122 -22.14 4.80 8.27
CA PRO A 122 -23.32 4.84 7.40
C PRO A 122 -23.93 6.24 7.24
N LEU A 123 -23.83 7.11 8.26
CA LEU A 123 -24.28 8.49 8.16
C LEU A 123 -23.35 9.31 7.25
N LEU A 124 -22.04 9.08 7.33
CA LEU A 124 -21.07 9.70 6.43
C LEU A 124 -21.34 9.33 4.97
N VAL A 125 -21.61 8.05 4.68
CA VAL A 125 -21.98 7.60 3.32
C VAL A 125 -23.28 8.24 2.85
N LYS A 126 -24.28 8.36 3.75
CA LYS A 126 -25.56 9.00 3.44
C LYS A 126 -25.39 10.48 3.09
N ASP A 127 -24.51 11.19 3.78
CA ASP A 127 -24.29 12.62 3.61
C ASP A 127 -23.43 12.93 2.37
N LEU A 128 -22.32 12.21 2.18
CA LEU A 128 -21.43 12.40 1.03
C LEU A 128 -22.01 11.93 -0.30
N GLN A 129 -23.02 11.05 -0.27
CA GLN A 129 -23.70 10.48 -1.44
C GLN A 129 -22.72 10.07 -2.58
N PRO A 130 -21.69 9.27 -2.28
CA PRO A 130 -20.73 8.87 -3.32
C PRO A 130 -21.46 8.09 -4.42
N ARG A 131 -20.91 8.14 -5.64
CA ARG A 131 -21.43 7.35 -6.77
C ARG A 131 -21.49 5.88 -6.35
N ARG A 132 -22.69 5.31 -6.34
CA ARG A 132 -22.90 3.90 -6.01
C ARG A 132 -22.27 3.01 -7.09
N ASP A 133 -21.41 2.11 -6.65
CA ASP A 133 -20.79 1.07 -7.46
C ASP A 133 -20.89 -0.26 -6.68
N PRO A 134 -21.72 -1.22 -7.11
CA PRO A 134 -21.88 -2.51 -6.43
C PRO A 134 -20.60 -3.35 -6.34
N GLY A 135 -19.59 -3.05 -7.15
CA GLY A 135 -18.29 -3.71 -7.12
C GLY A 135 -17.30 -3.07 -6.13
N ARG A 136 -17.67 -2.01 -5.42
CA ARG A 136 -16.78 -1.25 -4.53
C ARG A 136 -17.43 -0.87 -3.21
N ASN A 137 -16.60 -0.82 -2.17
CA ASN A 137 -16.99 -0.18 -0.92
C ASN A 137 -17.13 1.36 -1.14
N PRO A 138 -18.12 2.05 -0.53
CA PRO A 138 -18.59 3.35 -1.00
C PRO A 138 -17.59 4.52 -0.97
N ILE A 139 -16.62 4.50 -0.05
CA ILE A 139 -15.69 5.64 0.15
C ILE A 139 -14.23 5.23 0.03
N PHE A 140 -13.85 4.10 0.64
CA PHE A 140 -12.47 3.61 0.65
C PHE A 140 -12.45 2.13 0.25
N GLN A 141 -11.33 1.66 -0.30
CA GLN A 141 -11.19 0.27 -0.74
C GLN A 141 -10.17 -0.53 0.09
N VAL A 142 -9.34 0.17 0.85
CA VAL A 142 -8.31 -0.43 1.69
C VAL A 142 -8.52 -0.06 3.15
N THR A 143 -8.34 -1.03 4.04
CA THR A 143 -8.42 -0.86 5.48
C THR A 143 -7.06 -1.14 6.10
N PHE A 144 -6.65 -0.31 7.06
CA PHE A 144 -5.45 -0.50 7.85
C PHE A 144 -5.80 -0.49 9.34
N VAL A 145 -5.37 -1.51 10.10
CA VAL A 145 -5.66 -1.64 11.53
C VAL A 145 -4.41 -2.12 12.28
N LEU A 146 -4.19 -1.56 13.47
CA LEU A 146 -3.26 -2.10 14.45
C LEU A 146 -4.10 -2.60 15.63
N GLU A 147 -4.09 -3.91 15.88
CA GLU A 147 -4.80 -4.48 17.04
C GLU A 147 -4.07 -4.12 18.34
N PRO A 148 -4.82 -3.84 19.42
CA PRO A 148 -4.22 -3.65 20.73
C PRO A 148 -3.56 -4.96 21.21
N PRO A 149 -2.53 -4.88 22.08
CA PRO A 149 -1.95 -6.06 22.69
C PRO A 149 -3.01 -6.89 23.41
N LEU A 150 -2.97 -8.22 23.24
CA LEU A 150 -3.83 -9.09 24.03
C LEU A 150 -3.48 -9.00 25.52
N PRO A 151 -4.47 -9.00 26.42
CA PRO A 151 -4.22 -9.14 27.85
C PRO A 151 -3.56 -10.50 28.13
N ALA A 152 -2.70 -10.54 29.15
CA ALA A 152 -2.10 -11.78 29.60
C ALA A 152 -3.19 -12.76 30.08
N PRO A 153 -3.07 -14.06 29.78
CA PRO A 153 -3.99 -15.05 30.33
C PRO A 153 -3.87 -15.10 31.86
N SER A 154 -4.95 -15.51 32.51
CA SER A 154 -4.94 -15.78 33.95
C SER A 154 -3.91 -16.86 34.29
N ALA A 155 -3.31 -16.77 35.48
CA ALA A 155 -2.33 -17.75 35.94
C ALA A 155 -2.87 -19.20 35.82
N GLY A 156 -2.05 -20.08 35.24
CA GLY A 156 -2.40 -21.49 35.00
C GLY A 156 -3.10 -21.77 33.66
N TRP A 157 -3.30 -20.76 32.81
CA TRP A 157 -3.84 -20.93 31.45
C TRP A 157 -2.83 -20.49 30.40
N ASP A 158 -2.63 -21.33 29.38
CA ASP A 158 -1.90 -20.98 28.18
C ASP A 158 -2.88 -20.51 27.09
N LEU A 159 -2.60 -19.36 26.48
CA LEU A 159 -3.39 -18.81 25.38
C LEU A 159 -2.62 -18.98 24.08
N THR A 160 -3.22 -19.68 23.11
CA THR A 160 -2.70 -19.75 21.74
C THR A 160 -3.72 -19.14 20.80
N GLN A 161 -3.29 -18.17 19.98
CA GLN A 161 -4.12 -17.61 18.92
C GLN A 161 -3.92 -18.44 17.65
N MET A 162 -5.03 -18.89 17.06
CA MET A 162 -5.03 -19.57 15.78
C MET A 162 -5.74 -18.69 14.76
N ASP A 163 -5.10 -18.48 13.61
CA ASP A 163 -5.74 -17.82 12.48
C ASP A 163 -6.82 -18.73 11.90
N VAL A 164 -8.03 -18.21 11.76
CA VAL A 164 -9.11 -18.87 11.05
C VAL A 164 -9.36 -18.12 9.75
N ASP A 165 -8.97 -18.73 8.62
CA ASP A 165 -9.35 -18.19 7.32
C ASP A 165 -10.84 -18.43 7.09
N THR A 166 -11.59 -17.33 6.94
CA THR A 166 -13.03 -17.36 6.70
C THR A 166 -13.36 -17.43 5.21
N GLY A 167 -12.38 -17.27 4.33
CA GLY A 167 -12.57 -17.17 2.88
C GLY A 167 -13.27 -15.88 2.45
N VAL A 168 -13.32 -14.86 3.31
CA VAL A 168 -14.10 -13.63 3.12
C VAL A 168 -13.24 -12.38 3.13
N ALA A 169 -13.40 -11.52 2.13
CA ALA A 169 -12.85 -10.18 2.04
C ALA A 169 -13.97 -9.12 1.94
N ARG A 170 -14.17 -8.34 3.01
CA ARG A 170 -15.22 -7.30 3.09
C ARG A 170 -14.85 -6.01 2.34
N VAL A 171 -13.56 -5.77 2.20
CA VAL A 171 -12.95 -4.69 1.43
C VAL A 171 -11.93 -5.30 0.48
N ASP A 172 -11.41 -4.52 -0.46
CA ASP A 172 -10.46 -5.06 -1.43
C ASP A 172 -9.19 -5.57 -0.73
N LEU A 173 -8.65 -4.78 0.20
CA LEU A 173 -7.46 -5.10 0.98
C LEU A 173 -7.64 -4.69 2.44
N TYR A 174 -7.56 -5.63 3.36
CA TYR A 174 -7.57 -5.41 4.80
C TYR A 174 -6.20 -5.75 5.36
N PHE A 175 -5.45 -4.73 5.76
CA PHE A 175 -4.09 -4.83 6.27
C PHE A 175 -4.11 -4.69 7.78
N GLN A 176 -3.97 -5.79 8.50
CA GLN A 176 -3.97 -5.83 9.95
C GLN A 176 -2.55 -6.08 10.46
N LEU A 177 -2.17 -5.38 11.51
CA LEU A 177 -0.94 -5.61 12.25
C LEU A 177 -1.27 -5.86 13.72
N ASP A 178 -0.47 -6.69 14.37
CA ASP A 178 -0.54 -6.99 15.79
C ASP A 178 0.84 -6.73 16.41
N ASP A 179 0.90 -5.89 17.45
CA ASP A 179 2.14 -5.73 18.20
C ASP A 179 2.30 -6.82 19.27
N ARG A 180 3.28 -7.71 19.08
CA ARG A 180 3.54 -8.84 19.98
C ARG A 180 4.94 -8.77 20.59
N PRO A 181 5.20 -9.47 21.71
CA PRO A 181 6.53 -9.53 22.32
C PRO A 181 7.64 -10.01 21.39
N GLN A 182 7.32 -10.91 20.45
CA GLN A 182 8.26 -11.44 19.45
C GLN A 182 8.54 -10.48 18.28
N GLY A 183 7.72 -9.44 18.10
CA GLY A 183 7.76 -8.54 16.95
C GLY A 183 6.35 -8.19 16.45
N ILE A 184 6.29 -7.36 15.43
CA ILE A 184 5.03 -7.01 14.78
C ILE A 184 4.65 -8.12 13.81
N LEU A 185 3.48 -8.71 14.01
CA LEU A 185 2.88 -9.68 13.10
C LEU A 185 1.87 -8.97 12.19
N GLY A 186 1.64 -9.50 11.00
CA GLY A 186 0.71 -8.94 10.04
C GLY A 186 -0.15 -9.97 9.35
N HIS A 187 -1.41 -9.60 9.11
CA HIS A 187 -2.40 -10.40 8.41
C HIS A 187 -3.03 -9.55 7.31
N ILE A 188 -2.96 -10.01 6.07
CA ILE A 188 -3.58 -9.36 4.92
C ILE A 188 -4.71 -10.24 4.43
N ARG A 189 -5.94 -9.75 4.57
CA ARG A 189 -7.10 -10.34 3.88
C ARG A 189 -7.35 -9.54 2.62
N TYR A 190 -7.45 -10.23 1.49
CA TYR A 190 -7.57 -9.57 0.19
C TYR A 190 -8.61 -10.26 -0.69
N ASN A 191 -9.21 -9.48 -1.58
CA ASN A 191 -10.16 -10.00 -2.56
C ASN A 191 -9.42 -10.83 -3.62
N SER A 192 -9.66 -12.14 -3.63
CA SER A 192 -9.00 -13.08 -4.55
C SER A 192 -9.45 -12.94 -6.00
N ASP A 193 -10.59 -12.28 -6.25
CA ASP A 193 -11.01 -11.90 -7.60
C ASP A 193 -10.19 -10.71 -8.14
N LEU A 194 -9.39 -10.02 -7.31
CA LEU A 194 -8.55 -8.88 -7.72
C LEU A 194 -7.06 -9.21 -7.74
N TRP A 195 -6.58 -9.99 -6.79
CA TRP A 195 -5.16 -10.28 -6.61
C TRP A 195 -4.84 -11.74 -6.43
N ASP A 196 -3.65 -12.11 -6.91
CA ASP A 196 -2.99 -13.37 -6.62
C ASP A 196 -2.19 -13.33 -5.33
N ALA A 197 -2.02 -14.50 -4.72
CA ALA A 197 -1.18 -14.67 -3.53
C ALA A 197 0.26 -14.18 -3.75
N SER A 198 0.80 -14.33 -4.96
CA SER A 198 2.14 -13.85 -5.33
C SER A 198 2.22 -12.31 -5.32
N THR A 199 1.16 -11.62 -5.76
CA THR A 199 1.09 -10.16 -5.73
C THR A 199 0.99 -9.63 -4.30
N ILE A 200 0.25 -10.32 -3.43
CA ILE A 200 0.17 -9.96 -2.01
C ILE A 200 1.49 -10.25 -1.29
N ALA A 201 2.15 -11.37 -1.58
CA ALA A 201 3.49 -11.66 -1.05
C ALA A 201 4.50 -10.58 -1.44
N ARG A 202 4.45 -10.11 -2.69
CA ARG A 202 5.27 -8.98 -3.17
C ARG A 202 4.93 -7.67 -2.43
N LEU A 203 3.65 -7.37 -2.24
CA LEU A 203 3.21 -6.21 -1.46
C LEU A 203 3.78 -6.22 -0.04
N VAL A 204 3.78 -7.38 0.63
CA VAL A 204 4.40 -7.56 1.95
C VAL A 204 5.90 -7.29 1.90
N ALA A 205 6.61 -7.87 0.94
CA ALA A 205 8.05 -7.66 0.80
C ALA A 205 8.39 -6.17 0.56
N HIS A 206 7.60 -5.49 -0.27
CA HIS A 206 7.74 -4.05 -0.50
C HIS A 206 7.47 -3.23 0.77
N PHE A 207 6.47 -3.61 1.56
CA PHE A 207 6.18 -2.95 2.84
C PHE A 207 7.36 -3.09 3.81
N GLN A 208 7.96 -4.28 3.91
CA GLN A 208 9.13 -4.54 4.75
C GLN A 208 10.34 -3.70 4.31
N LEU A 209 10.67 -3.72 3.03
CA LEU A 209 11.78 -2.93 2.47
C LEU A 209 11.57 -1.43 2.65
N LEU A 210 10.33 -0.96 2.47
CA LEU A 210 9.98 0.43 2.69
C LEU A 210 10.23 0.81 4.17
N LEU A 211 9.80 -0.02 5.12
CA LEU A 211 10.05 0.21 6.55
C LEU A 211 11.54 0.23 6.87
N GLU A 212 12.34 -0.69 6.31
CA GLU A 212 13.81 -0.71 6.46
C GLU A 212 14.44 0.60 5.96
N GLY A 213 14.00 1.08 4.79
CA GLY A 213 14.46 2.35 4.23
C GLY A 213 14.07 3.54 5.11
N ILE A 214 12.83 3.55 5.63
CA ILE A 214 12.31 4.60 6.52
C ILE A 214 13.11 4.68 7.82
N VAL A 215 13.36 3.56 8.50
CA VAL A 215 14.07 3.57 9.79
C VAL A 215 15.56 3.88 9.62
N THR A 216 16.12 3.68 8.42
CA THR A 216 17.51 4.03 8.10
C THR A 216 17.66 5.54 7.86
N ASP A 217 16.72 6.15 7.15
CA ASP A 217 16.80 7.55 6.73
C ASP A 217 15.39 8.15 6.54
N PRO A 218 14.76 8.65 7.62
CA PRO A 218 13.40 9.19 7.57
C PRO A 218 13.29 10.54 6.85
N GLU A 219 14.41 11.20 6.55
CA GLU A 219 14.46 12.44 5.76
C GLU A 219 14.47 12.17 4.25
N ARG A 220 14.67 10.91 3.85
CA ARG A 220 14.63 10.54 2.44
C ARG A 220 13.27 10.83 1.82
N PRO A 221 13.22 11.42 0.61
CA PRO A 221 11.97 11.58 -0.14
C PRO A 221 11.30 10.23 -0.36
N ILE A 222 9.97 10.16 -0.20
CA ILE A 222 9.18 8.94 -0.31
C ILE A 222 9.40 8.21 -1.64
N SER A 223 9.55 8.96 -2.74
CA SER A 223 9.83 8.41 -4.08
C SER A 223 11.19 7.71 -4.17
N ALA A 224 12.17 8.14 -3.36
CA ALA A 224 13.54 7.64 -3.35
C ALA A 224 13.77 6.48 -2.38
N ILE A 225 12.81 6.18 -1.50
CA ILE A 225 12.92 5.03 -0.60
C ILE A 225 12.85 3.73 -1.43
N PRO A 226 13.80 2.79 -1.29
CA PRO A 226 13.76 1.56 -2.07
C PRO A 226 12.58 0.67 -1.66
N ILE A 227 11.80 0.21 -2.63
CA ILE A 227 10.72 -0.76 -2.40
C ILE A 227 10.93 -2.06 -3.16
N LEU A 228 11.70 -2.05 -4.25
CA LEU A 228 11.95 -3.24 -5.06
C LEU A 228 12.94 -4.18 -4.37
N THR A 229 12.56 -5.45 -4.30
CA THR A 229 13.44 -6.53 -3.84
C THR A 229 14.62 -6.73 -4.80
N ALA A 230 15.67 -7.42 -4.35
CA ALA A 230 16.81 -7.75 -5.22
C ALA A 230 16.37 -8.55 -6.46
N ASN A 231 15.47 -9.52 -6.28
CA ASN A 231 14.93 -10.32 -7.36
C ASN A 231 14.14 -9.49 -8.38
N GLU A 232 13.49 -8.41 -7.96
CA GLU A 232 12.76 -7.52 -8.88
C GLU A 232 13.66 -6.47 -9.53
N ARG A 233 14.76 -6.07 -8.88
CA ARG A 233 15.77 -5.22 -9.53
C ARG A 233 16.46 -5.98 -10.66
N ILE A 234 16.79 -7.25 -10.42
CA ILE A 234 17.38 -8.14 -11.42
C ILE A 234 16.31 -8.57 -12.44
N GLY A 235 15.13 -8.96 -11.94
CA GLY A 235 13.99 -9.42 -12.72
C GLY A 235 13.36 -8.32 -13.57
N GLY A 236 13.37 -7.06 -13.15
CA GLY A 236 12.93 -5.91 -13.96
C GLY A 236 13.85 -5.61 -15.15
N ALA A 237 15.10 -6.06 -15.10
CA ALA A 237 15.97 -6.10 -16.27
C ALA A 237 15.62 -7.26 -17.22
N ALA A 238 15.02 -8.35 -16.71
CA ALA A 238 14.59 -9.53 -17.47
C ALA A 238 13.13 -9.45 -17.98
N HIS A 239 12.21 -8.84 -17.23
CA HIS A 239 10.80 -8.57 -17.54
C HIS A 239 10.64 -7.20 -18.21
N ARG A 240 11.38 -6.97 -19.30
CA ARG A 240 11.07 -5.92 -20.29
C ARG A 240 9.83 -6.29 -21.14
N ASP A 241 8.79 -6.76 -20.46
CA ASP A 241 7.43 -6.98 -20.94
C ASP A 241 6.48 -5.94 -20.31
N LEU A 242 6.98 -4.72 -20.07
CA LEU A 242 6.17 -3.56 -20.46
C LEU A 242 5.70 -3.87 -21.87
N VAL A 243 4.42 -3.69 -22.19
CA VAL A 243 3.90 -3.73 -23.56
C VAL A 243 4.90 -2.98 -24.43
N ARG A 244 5.84 -3.71 -25.03
CA ARG A 244 6.71 -3.16 -26.04
C ARG A 244 5.68 -2.81 -27.09
N PRO A 245 5.61 -1.56 -27.57
CA PRO A 245 4.92 -1.35 -28.82
C PRO A 245 5.49 -2.43 -29.74
N ASN A 246 4.62 -3.25 -30.32
CA ASN A 246 4.97 -4.37 -31.17
C ASN A 246 5.60 -3.76 -32.43
N ASN A 247 6.81 -3.25 -32.26
CA ASN A 247 7.55 -2.50 -33.23
C ASN A 247 8.76 -3.40 -33.46
N PRO A 248 8.91 -3.96 -34.67
CA PRO A 248 10.10 -4.71 -34.99
C PRO A 248 11.23 -3.69 -34.92
N PHE A 249 12.01 -3.72 -33.84
CA PHE A 249 13.26 -2.98 -33.82
C PHE A 249 14.06 -3.57 -34.98
N ILE A 250 14.15 -2.79 -36.06
CA ILE A 250 15.09 -3.00 -37.14
C ILE A 250 16.43 -3.24 -36.47
N THR A 251 16.96 -4.45 -36.62
CA THR A 251 18.34 -4.74 -36.25
C THR A 251 19.21 -3.91 -37.17
N PHE A 252 19.77 -2.84 -36.62
CA PHE A 252 20.81 -2.07 -37.28
C PHE A 252 22.12 -2.82 -37.08
N GLU A 253 22.88 -3.04 -38.15
CA GLU A 253 24.24 -3.55 -37.99
C GLU A 253 25.11 -2.53 -37.26
N ASP A 254 26.17 -2.96 -36.58
CA ASP A 254 27.05 -2.07 -35.78
C ASP A 254 27.56 -0.90 -36.63
N GLU A 255 27.85 -1.15 -37.91
CA GLU A 255 28.28 -0.12 -38.85
C GLU A 255 27.19 0.93 -39.12
N GLU A 256 25.90 0.57 -39.04
CA GLU A 256 24.82 1.54 -39.15
C GLU A 256 24.75 2.42 -37.90
N LEU A 257 24.85 1.84 -36.70
CA LEU A 257 24.78 2.55 -35.41
C LEU A 257 25.89 3.59 -35.24
N GLU A 258 27.08 3.34 -35.77
CA GLU A 258 28.23 4.27 -35.69
C GLU A 258 28.18 5.41 -36.73
N GLN A 259 27.25 5.38 -37.68
CA GLN A 259 27.14 6.42 -38.71
C GLN A 259 26.32 7.62 -38.22
N SER A 260 26.89 8.83 -38.38
CA SER A 260 26.17 10.07 -38.14
C SER A 260 24.96 10.21 -39.07
N ILE A 261 23.91 10.91 -38.59
CA ILE A 261 22.69 11.19 -39.36
C ILE A 261 23.00 11.78 -40.75
N PRO A 262 23.93 12.75 -40.91
CA PRO A 262 24.31 13.25 -42.24
C PRO A 262 24.88 12.17 -43.18
N ARG A 263 25.67 11.23 -42.64
CA ARG A 263 26.27 10.15 -43.42
C ARG A 263 25.23 9.14 -43.91
N ARG A 264 24.24 8.84 -43.06
CA ARG A 264 23.08 8.01 -43.42
C ARG A 264 22.21 8.68 -44.49
N PHE A 265 21.97 9.99 -44.36
CA PHE A 265 21.24 10.76 -45.35
C PHE A 265 21.95 10.76 -46.70
N ALA A 266 23.26 11.00 -46.74
CA ALA A 266 24.04 10.98 -47.96
C ALA A 266 23.97 9.61 -48.68
N LYS A 267 24.07 8.49 -47.95
CA LYS A 267 23.88 7.15 -48.53
C LYS A 267 22.49 6.97 -49.13
N GLN A 268 21.44 7.47 -48.48
CA GLN A 268 20.07 7.38 -49.00
C GLN A 268 19.86 8.23 -50.26
N VAL A 269 20.47 9.42 -50.32
CA VAL A 269 20.45 10.27 -51.54
C VAL A 269 21.11 9.55 -52.71
N THR A 270 22.27 8.92 -52.50
CA THR A 270 22.94 8.14 -53.55
C THR A 270 22.12 6.95 -54.00
N LYS A 271 21.47 6.24 -53.06
CA LYS A 271 20.68 5.04 -53.35
C LYS A 271 19.34 5.36 -54.03
N TYR A 272 18.74 6.51 -53.72
CA TYR A 272 17.42 6.92 -54.23
C TYR A 272 17.36 8.40 -54.64
N PRO A 273 18.10 8.82 -55.68
CA PRO A 273 18.31 10.23 -56.01
C PRO A 273 17.07 10.99 -56.48
N ARG A 274 16.00 10.28 -56.87
CA ARG A 274 14.76 10.88 -57.40
C ARG A 274 13.56 10.75 -56.46
N ARG A 275 13.74 10.25 -55.24
CA ARG A 275 12.65 10.20 -54.26
C ARG A 275 12.50 11.55 -53.56
N VAL A 276 11.26 11.99 -53.37
CA VAL A 276 10.96 13.24 -52.65
C VAL A 276 11.36 13.07 -51.20
N ALA A 277 12.32 13.87 -50.73
CA ALA A 277 12.85 13.80 -49.36
C ALA A 277 12.17 14.79 -48.41
N ILE A 278 11.67 15.92 -48.93
CA ILE A 278 10.97 16.97 -48.18
C ILE A 278 9.83 17.46 -49.09
N ARG A 279 8.65 17.67 -48.52
CA ARG A 279 7.48 18.22 -49.20
C ARG A 279 7.02 19.47 -48.48
#